data_AF-A0A075HRA3-F1
#
_entry.id   AF-A0A075HRA3-F1
#
_cell.length_a   1.000
_cell.length_b   1.000
_cell.length_c   1.000
_cell.angle_alpha   90.00
_cell.angle_beta   90.00
_cell.angle_gamma   90.00
#
_symmetry.space_group_name_H-M   'P 1'
#
loop_
_entity.id
_entity.type
_entity.pdbx_description
1 polymer ?
#
loop_
_entity_poly.entity_id
_entity_poly.type
_entity_poly.pdbx_seq_one_letter_code
_entity_poly.pdbx_strand_id
1 'polypeptide(L)'
;MSKKPIIGGIILAAIIGVVFVGAQINPDNPENEKSPNSEVWSARIAGPEYDDTWNHRYSPITLERKVPYVFDFVAMGDSPKWIKIYVNGNGPAVQAFSEMLYLEGTLVDTGISEYYTWDYVGNKNFEISFKQCPNQNTCNYDIIVERHGNLKGSVTISLSR
;
A
#
# COMPACT_ATOMS: atom_id res chain seq x y z
N MET A 1 28.19 -43.48 -8.35
CA MET A 1 27.64 -42.61 -7.29
C MET A 1 27.63 -41.19 -7.83
N SER A 2 26.44 -40.62 -8.05
CA SER A 2 26.24 -39.30 -8.69
C SER A 2 26.22 -38.20 -7.63
N LYS A 3 26.97 -37.10 -7.84
CA LYS A 3 26.87 -35.87 -7.03
C LYS A 3 26.00 -34.87 -7.78
N LYS A 4 24.93 -34.39 -7.15
CA LYS A 4 24.09 -33.30 -7.68
C LYS A 4 24.67 -31.94 -7.23
N PRO A 5 24.71 -30.92 -8.09
CA PRO A 5 25.08 -29.57 -7.66
C PRO A 5 23.90 -28.89 -6.97
N ILE A 6 24.18 -28.14 -5.90
CA ILE A 6 23.23 -27.27 -5.20
C ILE A 6 23.34 -25.89 -5.85
N ILE A 7 22.28 -25.48 -6.55
CA ILE A 7 22.13 -24.13 -7.11
C ILE A 7 21.45 -23.30 -6.02
N GLY A 8 22.25 -22.56 -5.24
CA GLY A 8 21.76 -21.57 -4.28
C GLY A 8 21.71 -20.20 -4.94
N GLY A 9 20.52 -19.76 -5.33
CA GLY A 9 20.28 -18.40 -5.83
C GLY A 9 20.26 -17.41 -4.66
N ILE A 10 21.16 -16.42 -4.68
CA ILE A 10 21.13 -15.27 -3.77
C ILE A 10 20.17 -14.24 -4.39
N ILE A 11 19.03 -14.00 -3.74
CA ILE A 11 18.16 -12.86 -4.08
C ILE A 11 18.67 -11.65 -3.30
N LEU A 12 19.31 -10.73 -4.01
CA LEU A 12 19.73 -9.44 -3.49
C LEU A 12 18.58 -8.45 -3.69
N ALA A 13 17.80 -8.17 -2.65
CA ALA A 13 16.79 -7.13 -2.68
C ALA A 13 17.47 -5.75 -2.59
N ALA A 14 17.49 -5.02 -3.70
CA ALA A 14 17.98 -3.64 -3.75
C ALA A 14 16.92 -2.69 -3.17
N ILE A 15 17.20 -2.11 -2.01
CA ILE A 15 16.38 -1.02 -1.46
C ILE A 15 16.87 0.27 -2.10
N ILE A 16 16.12 0.77 -3.10
CA ILE A 16 16.40 2.07 -3.70
C ILE A 16 15.65 3.14 -2.90
N GLY A 17 16.38 3.89 -2.08
CA GLY A 17 15.89 5.14 -1.50
C GLY A 17 16.11 6.27 -2.50
N VAL A 18 15.04 6.91 -2.97
CA VAL A 18 15.16 8.10 -3.82
C VAL A 18 14.77 9.34 -3.03
N VAL A 19 15.74 10.24 -2.89
CA VAL A 19 15.58 11.62 -2.42
C VAL A 19 15.18 12.46 -3.64
N PHE A 20 14.02 13.10 -3.61
CA PHE A 20 13.60 14.02 -4.67
C PHE A 20 14.29 15.38 -4.50
N VAL A 21 15.17 15.74 -5.43
CA VAL A 21 15.53 17.13 -5.72
C VAL A 21 15.27 17.37 -7.20
N GLY A 22 14.45 18.39 -7.48
CA GLY A 22 13.87 18.66 -8.80
C GLY A 22 14.88 18.71 -9.94
N ALA A 23 14.58 17.99 -11.01
CA ALA A 23 15.18 18.15 -12.31
C ALA A 23 14.07 18.13 -13.37
N GLN A 24 14.23 19.01 -14.36
CA GLN A 24 13.26 19.35 -15.39
C GLN A 24 12.89 18.13 -16.25
N ILE A 25 11.60 17.95 -16.49
CA ILE A 25 11.03 16.77 -17.15
C ILE A 25 11.17 16.93 -18.67
N ASN A 26 12.03 16.13 -19.29
CA ASN A 26 12.06 15.95 -20.75
C ASN A 26 10.89 15.04 -21.15
N PRO A 27 9.93 15.49 -21.98
CA PRO A 27 8.72 14.71 -22.28
C PRO A 27 8.98 13.41 -23.05
N ASP A 28 10.13 13.27 -23.73
CA ASP A 28 10.45 12.11 -24.57
C ASP A 28 11.34 11.04 -23.90
N ASN A 29 11.45 11.02 -22.56
CA ASN A 29 12.18 9.97 -21.84
C ASN A 29 11.29 8.71 -21.66
N PRO A 30 11.71 7.51 -22.11
CA PRO A 30 10.96 6.28 -21.88
C PRO A 30 10.83 5.88 -20.40
N GLU A 31 11.63 6.42 -19.49
CA GLU A 31 11.41 6.23 -18.04
C GLU A 31 10.21 7.03 -17.49
N ASN A 32 9.62 7.95 -18.29
CA ASN A 32 8.37 8.64 -17.92
C ASN A 32 7.12 7.77 -18.17
N GLU A 33 7.27 6.59 -18.80
CA GLU A 33 6.20 5.61 -18.80
C GLU A 33 6.02 5.11 -17.37
N LYS A 34 4.91 5.54 -16.73
CA LYS A 34 4.56 5.06 -15.38
C LYS A 34 4.50 3.54 -15.41
N SER A 35 5.48 2.90 -14.77
CA SER A 35 5.53 1.46 -14.59
C SER A 35 4.18 0.97 -14.04
N PRO A 36 3.66 -0.17 -14.51
CA PRO A 36 2.40 -0.77 -14.04
C PRO A 36 2.48 -1.28 -12.58
N ASN A 37 3.47 -0.84 -11.79
CA ASN A 37 3.60 -1.05 -10.35
C ASN A 37 4.08 0.24 -9.64
N SER A 38 3.87 1.42 -10.25
CA SER A 38 4.34 2.68 -9.67
C SER A 38 3.53 3.04 -8.42
N GLU A 39 4.20 3.27 -7.30
CA GLU A 39 3.57 3.81 -6.09
C GLU A 39 2.97 5.19 -6.39
N VAL A 40 1.69 5.37 -6.04
CA VAL A 40 0.98 6.64 -6.19
C VAL A 40 0.73 7.34 -4.86
N TRP A 41 0.83 6.60 -3.75
CA TRP A 41 0.65 7.11 -2.41
C TRP A 41 1.24 6.15 -1.39
N SER A 42 1.78 6.68 -0.30
CA SER A 42 2.15 5.91 0.87
C SER A 42 2.01 6.74 2.14
N ALA A 43 1.77 6.05 3.25
CA ALA A 43 1.78 6.62 4.58
C ALA A 43 2.39 5.66 5.58
N ARG A 44 3.24 6.20 6.46
CA ARG A 44 3.78 5.51 7.61
C ARG A 44 3.09 6.02 8.87
N ILE A 45 2.47 5.12 9.62
CA ILE A 45 1.83 5.42 10.91
C ILE A 45 2.66 4.70 11.98
N ALA A 46 3.63 5.42 12.55
CA ALA A 46 4.56 4.88 13.53
C ALA A 46 5.12 6.01 14.39
N GLY A 47 5.05 5.87 15.71
CA GLY A 47 5.58 6.86 16.65
C GLY A 47 4.52 7.40 17.61
N PRO A 48 4.94 8.02 18.73
CA PRO A 48 4.04 8.49 19.79
C PRO A 48 2.99 9.49 19.33
N GLU A 49 3.25 10.23 18.26
CA GLU A 49 2.30 11.17 17.64
C GLU A 49 1.04 10.47 17.08
N TYR A 50 1.10 9.15 16.87
CA TYR A 50 -0.01 8.35 16.37
C TYR A 50 -0.70 7.50 17.46
N ASP A 51 -0.11 7.33 18.64
CA ASP A 51 -0.53 6.35 19.66
C ASP A 51 -2.00 6.47 20.07
N ASP A 52 -2.56 7.68 20.08
CA ASP A 52 -3.95 7.95 20.49
C ASP A 52 -4.88 8.33 19.32
N THR A 53 -4.37 8.31 18.08
CA THR A 53 -5.13 8.72 16.90
C THR A 53 -5.56 7.49 16.11
N TRP A 54 -6.84 7.11 16.24
CA TRP A 54 -7.38 5.96 15.53
C TRP A 54 -7.75 6.29 14.06
N ASN A 55 -8.10 7.54 13.74
CA ASN A 55 -8.56 7.96 12.40
C ASN A 55 -7.57 8.94 11.75
N HIS A 56 -7.10 8.60 10.54
CA HIS A 56 -6.15 9.37 9.74
C HIS A 56 -6.78 9.77 8.43
N ARG A 57 -6.84 11.07 8.14
CA ARG A 57 -7.27 11.60 6.84
C ARG A 57 -6.07 12.22 6.14
N TYR A 58 -5.79 11.76 4.93
CA TYR A 58 -4.71 12.26 4.10
C TYR A 58 -5.24 13.23 3.05
N SER A 59 -4.33 14.06 2.52
CA SER A 59 -4.64 14.98 1.44
C SER A 59 -5.13 14.22 0.18
N PRO A 60 -6.01 14.84 -0.63
CA PRO A 60 -6.51 14.20 -1.84
C PRO A 60 -5.38 13.79 -2.79
N ILE A 61 -5.49 12.59 -3.36
CA ILE A 61 -4.63 12.09 -4.43
C ILE A 61 -5.40 11.96 -5.75
N THR A 62 -4.72 12.08 -6.88
CA THR A 62 -5.33 11.93 -8.20
C THR A 62 -5.26 10.48 -8.68
N LEU A 63 -6.43 9.85 -8.88
CA LEU A 63 -6.57 8.49 -9.40
C LEU A 63 -7.20 8.49 -10.78
N GLU A 64 -6.81 7.52 -11.60
CA GLU A 64 -7.21 7.33 -12.98
C GLU A 64 -8.31 6.26 -13.11
N ARG A 65 -9.25 6.51 -14.02
CA ARG A 65 -10.31 5.57 -14.36
C ARG A 65 -9.75 4.38 -15.14
N LYS A 66 -10.28 3.17 -14.92
CA LYS A 66 -9.83 1.93 -15.58
C LYS A 66 -8.38 1.54 -15.31
N VAL A 67 -7.83 1.98 -14.18
CA VAL A 67 -6.53 1.55 -13.67
C VAL A 67 -6.79 0.69 -12.43
N PRO A 68 -6.30 -0.57 -12.39
CA PRO A 68 -6.34 -1.36 -11.18
C PRO A 68 -5.42 -0.72 -10.15
N TYR A 69 -5.87 -0.66 -8.91
CA TYR A 69 -5.11 -0.16 -7.78
C TYR A 69 -5.04 -1.20 -6.70
N VAL A 70 -3.89 -1.32 -6.03
CA VAL A 70 -3.65 -2.30 -4.98
C VAL A 70 -3.05 -1.63 -3.76
N PHE A 71 -3.64 -1.90 -2.59
CA PHE A 71 -3.02 -1.55 -1.32
C PHE A 71 -2.02 -2.63 -0.88
N ASP A 72 -0.85 -2.18 -0.43
CA ASP A 72 0.18 -3.04 0.18
C ASP A 72 0.52 -2.55 1.59
N PHE A 73 1.06 -3.47 2.41
CA PHE A 73 1.28 -3.24 3.83
C PHE A 73 2.66 -3.72 4.27
N VAL A 74 3.32 -2.91 5.10
CA VAL A 74 4.42 -3.36 5.95
C VAL A 74 3.93 -3.29 7.38
N ALA A 75 3.58 -4.45 7.93
CA ALA A 75 3.03 -4.62 9.26
C ALA A 75 3.96 -5.46 10.15
N MET A 76 3.74 -5.34 11.46
CA MET A 76 4.44 -6.04 12.53
C MET A 76 3.42 -6.76 13.40
N GLY A 77 3.87 -7.68 14.25
CA GLY A 77 2.95 -8.44 15.12
C GLY A 77 2.21 -7.60 16.16
N ASP A 78 2.67 -6.38 16.40
CA ASP A 78 2.03 -5.42 17.28
C ASP A 78 1.20 -4.37 16.52
N SER A 79 1.13 -4.40 15.18
CA SER A 79 0.29 -3.51 14.37
C SER A 79 -1.19 -3.51 14.82
N PRO A 80 -2.00 -2.50 14.44
CA PRO A 80 -3.43 -2.50 14.71
C PRO A 80 -4.08 -3.81 14.26
N LYS A 81 -4.94 -4.38 15.11
CA LYS A 81 -5.59 -5.68 14.87
C LYS A 81 -6.38 -5.70 13.57
N TRP A 82 -7.00 -4.59 13.22
CA TRP A 82 -7.64 -4.40 11.92
C TRP A 82 -7.62 -2.91 11.57
N ILE A 83 -7.66 -2.66 10.26
CA ILE A 83 -7.74 -1.33 9.69
C ILE A 83 -8.94 -1.26 8.75
N LYS A 84 -9.54 -0.08 8.63
CA LYS A 84 -10.56 0.18 7.64
C LYS A 84 -10.11 1.34 6.76
N ILE A 85 -10.03 1.06 5.46
CA ILE A 85 -9.55 2.03 4.48
C ILE A 85 -10.74 2.50 3.66
N TYR A 86 -10.82 3.81 3.45
CA TYR A 86 -11.78 4.42 2.54
C TYR A 86 -11.03 5.27 1.52
N VAL A 87 -11.47 5.18 0.26
CA VAL A 87 -11.06 6.09 -0.82
C VAL A 87 -12.31 6.85 -1.23
N ASN A 88 -12.43 8.10 -0.80
CA ASN A 88 -13.65 8.91 -0.95
C ASN A 88 -13.39 10.08 -1.91
N GLY A 89 -14.24 10.24 -2.91
CA GLY A 89 -14.18 11.36 -3.84
C GLY A 89 -14.83 12.62 -3.26
N ASN A 90 -14.72 13.73 -3.98
CA ASN A 90 -15.43 14.96 -3.63
C ASN A 90 -16.95 14.80 -3.79
N GLY A 91 -17.64 14.59 -2.67
CA GLY A 91 -19.10 14.53 -2.58
C GLY A 91 -19.59 13.33 -1.75
N PRO A 92 -20.70 13.46 -1.01
CA PRO A 92 -21.15 12.48 -0.01
C PRO A 92 -21.55 11.11 -0.57
N ALA A 93 -21.58 10.91 -1.89
CA ALA A 93 -22.02 9.67 -2.54
C ALA A 93 -20.94 8.98 -3.40
N VAL A 94 -19.72 9.52 -3.48
CA VAL A 94 -18.66 8.94 -4.32
C VAL A 94 -17.63 8.22 -3.45
N GLN A 95 -17.92 6.96 -3.11
CA GLN A 95 -16.94 6.06 -2.50
C GLN A 95 -16.33 5.18 -3.59
N ALA A 96 -15.02 5.29 -3.79
CA ALA A 96 -14.27 4.47 -4.73
C ALA A 96 -13.97 3.09 -4.16
N PHE A 97 -13.64 3.04 -2.88
CA PHE A 97 -13.23 1.83 -2.17
C PHE A 97 -13.56 1.96 -0.68
N SER A 98 -13.95 0.84 -0.08
CA SER A 98 -14.07 0.67 1.37
C SER A 98 -13.83 -0.79 1.69
N GLU A 99 -12.82 -1.09 2.50
CA GLU A 99 -12.55 -2.44 2.97
C GLU A 99 -12.10 -2.43 4.43
N MET A 100 -12.52 -3.46 5.17
CA MET A 100 -12.01 -3.79 6.49
C MET A 100 -10.99 -4.93 6.36
N LEU A 101 -9.74 -4.65 6.72
CA LEU A 101 -8.63 -5.58 6.58
C LEU A 101 -8.14 -6.03 7.96
N TYR A 102 -7.84 -7.32 8.11
CA TYR A 102 -7.46 -7.92 9.41
C TYR A 102 -5.99 -8.30 9.44
N LEU A 103 -5.30 -8.00 10.52
CA LEU A 103 -3.91 -8.40 10.69
C LEU A 103 -3.83 -9.91 10.94
N GLU A 104 -3.09 -10.62 10.09
CA GLU A 104 -2.87 -12.05 10.18
C GLU A 104 -1.37 -12.39 10.17
N GLY A 105 -0.96 -13.21 11.12
CA GLY A 105 0.41 -13.71 11.26
C GLY A 105 0.56 -15.08 10.62
N THR A 106 1.47 -15.23 9.67
CA THR A 106 1.83 -16.51 9.06
C THR A 106 3.13 -17.01 9.65
N LEU A 107 3.13 -18.24 10.16
CA LEU A 107 4.35 -18.92 10.58
C LEU A 107 5.13 -19.36 9.34
N VAL A 108 6.37 -18.92 9.23
CA VAL A 108 7.33 -19.35 8.21
C VAL A 108 8.33 -20.27 8.88
N ASP A 109 8.30 -21.54 8.49
CA ASP A 109 9.30 -22.54 8.86
C ASP A 109 10.23 -22.77 7.67
N THR A 110 11.53 -22.56 7.90
CA THR A 110 12.60 -22.73 6.92
C THR A 110 13.32 -24.08 7.06
N GLY A 111 12.93 -24.90 8.03
CA GLY A 111 13.59 -26.14 8.43
C GLY A 111 14.80 -25.94 9.36
N ILE A 112 15.29 -24.70 9.50
CA ILE A 112 16.37 -24.33 10.44
C ILE A 112 15.95 -23.25 11.44
N SER A 113 14.88 -22.51 11.14
CA SER A 113 14.30 -21.49 12.00
C SER A 113 12.84 -21.26 11.68
N GLU A 114 12.08 -20.92 12.71
CA GLU A 114 10.68 -20.52 12.64
C GLU A 114 10.55 -19.03 12.98
N TYR A 115 9.81 -18.28 12.17
CA TYR A 115 9.49 -16.88 12.43
C TYR A 115 8.11 -16.51 11.88
N TYR A 116 7.51 -15.44 12.39
CA TYR A 116 6.23 -14.94 11.91
C TYR A 116 6.40 -13.78 10.93
N THR A 117 5.62 -13.79 9.85
CA THR A 117 5.39 -12.63 8.98
C THR A 117 3.96 -12.14 9.16
N TRP A 118 3.74 -10.84 9.00
CA TRP A 118 2.44 -10.22 9.25
C TRP A 118 1.96 -9.44 8.03
N ASP A 119 0.69 -9.63 7.68
CA ASP A 119 0.03 -8.91 6.60
C ASP A 119 -1.44 -8.65 6.95
N TYR A 120 -2.06 -7.69 6.28
CA TYR A 120 -3.49 -7.43 6.40
C TYR A 120 -4.25 -8.22 5.34
N VAL A 121 -5.16 -9.11 5.75
CA VAL A 121 -5.99 -9.90 4.82
C VAL A 121 -7.32 -9.23 4.51
N GLY A 122 -7.78 -9.40 3.27
CA GLY A 122 -9.04 -8.86 2.73
C GLY A 122 -8.87 -8.40 1.27
N ASN A 123 -9.87 -7.73 0.69
CA ASN A 123 -9.75 -7.24 -0.69
C ASN A 123 -8.93 -5.94 -0.74
N LYS A 124 -7.72 -6.02 -1.29
CA LYS A 124 -6.81 -4.87 -1.44
C LYS A 124 -6.95 -4.15 -2.78
N ASN A 125 -7.75 -4.69 -3.70
CA ASN A 125 -7.80 -4.25 -5.08
C ASN A 125 -9.07 -3.45 -5.36
N PHE A 126 -8.94 -2.39 -6.16
CA PHE A 126 -10.09 -1.67 -6.68
C PHE A 126 -9.77 -0.98 -8.01
N GLU A 127 -10.82 -0.54 -8.68
CA GLU A 127 -10.72 0.25 -9.91
C GLU A 127 -11.73 1.40 -9.83
N ILE A 128 -11.35 2.58 -10.32
CA ILE A 128 -12.27 3.71 -10.43
C ILE A 128 -13.20 3.50 -11.64
N SER A 129 -14.50 3.42 -11.38
CA SER A 129 -15.53 3.29 -12.40
C SER A 129 -15.96 4.63 -13.01
N PHE A 130 -16.68 4.58 -14.13
CA PHE A 130 -17.28 5.79 -14.76
C PHE A 130 -18.22 6.54 -13.83
N LYS A 131 -18.96 5.84 -12.95
CA LYS A 131 -19.89 6.48 -12.00
C LYS A 131 -19.15 7.25 -10.92
N GLN A 132 -17.96 6.79 -10.53
CA GLN A 132 -17.13 7.43 -9.50
C GLN A 132 -16.26 8.57 -10.05
N CYS A 133 -15.98 8.58 -11.35
CA CYS A 133 -15.31 9.68 -12.04
C CYS A 133 -15.99 9.97 -13.39
N PRO A 134 -17.14 10.67 -13.38
CA PRO A 134 -17.89 10.99 -14.59
C PRO A 134 -17.21 12.12 -15.37
N ASN A 135 -17.27 12.05 -16.70
CA ASN A 135 -16.83 13.10 -17.61
C ASN A 135 -15.33 13.47 -17.57
N GLN A 136 -14.51 12.75 -16.79
CA GLN A 136 -13.06 12.95 -16.67
C GLN A 136 -12.34 11.60 -16.66
N ASN A 137 -11.03 11.61 -16.96
CA ASN A 137 -10.18 10.41 -16.85
C ASN A 137 -9.52 10.28 -15.48
N THR A 138 -9.44 11.38 -14.73
CA THR A 138 -8.79 11.48 -13.42
C THR A 138 -9.69 12.22 -12.45
N CYS A 139 -9.76 11.76 -11.20
CA CYS A 139 -10.49 12.44 -10.13
C CYS A 139 -9.65 12.44 -8.84
N ASN A 140 -9.92 13.39 -7.95
CA ASN A 140 -9.25 13.48 -6.66
C ASN A 140 -10.03 12.71 -5.58
N TYR A 141 -9.31 11.95 -4.77
CA TYR A 141 -9.86 11.14 -3.69
C TYR A 141 -9.07 11.33 -2.40
N ASP A 142 -9.77 11.55 -1.30
CA ASP A 142 -9.23 11.45 0.05
C ASP A 142 -8.99 9.97 0.40
N ILE A 143 -7.85 9.69 1.03
CA ILE A 143 -7.63 8.42 1.72
C ILE A 143 -7.88 8.62 3.21
N ILE A 144 -8.72 7.77 3.77
CA ILE A 144 -9.02 7.71 5.20
C ILE A 144 -8.62 6.33 5.71
N VAL A 145 -7.85 6.28 6.79
CA VAL A 145 -7.41 5.05 7.45
C VAL A 145 -7.87 5.09 8.90
N GLU A 146 -8.79 4.19 9.24
CA GLU A 146 -9.21 3.93 10.62
C GLU A 146 -8.45 2.71 11.15
N ARG A 147 -7.83 2.82 12.32
CA ARG A 147 -7.04 1.78 12.99
C ARG A 147 -7.74 1.33 14.25
N HIS A 148 -7.72 0.03 14.52
CA HIS A 148 -8.38 -0.53 15.70
C HIS A 148 -7.53 -1.64 16.34
N GLY A 149 -7.62 -1.78 17.66
CA GLY A 149 -6.75 -2.66 18.44
C GLY A 149 -5.54 -1.90 18.97
N ASN A 150 -4.33 -2.41 18.77
CA ASN A 150 -3.11 -1.76 19.26
C ASN A 150 -2.75 -0.53 18.42
N LEU A 151 -3.08 0.66 18.91
CA LEU A 151 -2.77 1.93 18.23
C LEU A 151 -1.30 2.35 18.31
N LYS A 152 -0.51 1.72 19.18
CA LYS A 152 0.95 1.93 19.27
C LYS A 152 1.73 1.13 18.22
N GLY A 153 1.08 0.11 17.67
CA GLY A 153 1.61 -0.71 16.60
C GLY A 153 1.87 0.11 15.35
N SER A 154 3.04 -0.09 14.75
CA SER A 154 3.40 0.58 13.51
C SER A 154 2.72 -0.08 12.29
N VAL A 155 2.40 0.69 11.27
CA VAL A 155 2.02 0.15 9.95
C VAL A 155 2.45 1.14 8.87
N THR A 156 2.99 0.62 7.77
CA THR A 156 3.15 1.40 6.53
C THR A 156 2.15 0.86 5.51
N ILE A 157 1.47 1.77 4.84
CA ILE A 157 0.47 1.48 3.81
C ILE A 157 0.94 2.16 2.53
N SER A 158 0.91 1.44 1.42
CA SER A 158 1.15 2.00 0.09
C SER A 158 0.02 1.66 -0.85
N LEU A 159 -0.12 2.46 -1.91
CA LEU A 159 -1.05 2.27 -2.99
C LEU A 159 -0.26 2.30 -4.30
N SER A 160 -0.38 1.24 -5.09
CA SER A 160 0.26 1.08 -6.39
C SER A 160 -0.80 0.94 -7.49
N ARG A 161 -0.39 1.21 -8.74
CA ARG A 161 -1.12 0.90 -9.97
C ARG A 161 -0.71 -0.46 -10.50
#